data_AF-A0A431UK51-F1
#
_entry.id   AF-A0A431UK51-F1
#
_cell.length_a   1.000
_cell.length_b   1.000
_cell.length_c   1.000
_cell.angle_alpha   90.00
_cell.angle_beta   90.00
_cell.angle_gamma   90.00
#
_symmetry.space_group_name_H-M   'P 1'
#
loop_
_entity.id
_entity.type
_entity.pdbx_description
1 polymer ?
#
loop_
_entity_poly.entity_id
_entity_poly.type
_entity_poly.pdbx_seq_one_letter_code
_entity_poly.pdbx_strand_id
1 'polypeptide(L)'
;MSERELGAKIVSVIASSVLGAALFIGIPLSSRIGSFSQAAIFTSLVCAIAAVLGLIFGVPGVMLVDKFLPRFKARHVVAAPICALLAWLAFEGAFSPGAWIKVWTSPSFWFGWAPRRAGIMLFIGLAVGAFYMLIWPRIGRMMKVNTAL
;
A
#
# COMPACT_ATOMS: atom_id res chain seq x y z
N MET A 1 0.91 -12.06 -19.66
CA MET A 1 1.25 -10.69 -19.23
C MET A 1 2.59 -10.34 -19.86
N SER A 2 2.68 -9.21 -20.57
CA SER A 2 3.95 -8.77 -21.16
C SER A 2 4.87 -8.16 -20.09
N GLU A 3 6.19 -8.17 -20.31
CA GLU A 3 7.16 -7.53 -19.41
C GLU A 3 6.87 -6.04 -19.21
N ARG A 4 6.44 -5.35 -20.28
CA ARG A 4 6.05 -3.94 -20.22
C ARG A 4 4.81 -3.72 -19.35
N GLU A 5 3.83 -4.62 -19.43
CA GLU A 5 2.64 -4.57 -18.60
C GLU A 5 2.98 -4.79 -17.12
N LEU A 6 3.84 -5.77 -16.82
CA LEU A 6 4.33 -6.01 -15.47
C LEU A 6 5.10 -4.79 -14.94
N GLY A 7 6.02 -4.23 -15.73
CA GLY A 7 6.76 -3.03 -15.38
C GLY A 7 5.84 -1.85 -15.08
N ALA A 8 4.83 -1.62 -15.93
CA ALA A 8 3.84 -0.56 -15.71
C ALA A 8 3.05 -0.78 -14.41
N LYS A 9 2.70 -2.03 -14.07
CA LYS A 9 1.97 -2.35 -12.83
C LYS A 9 2.85 -2.08 -11.61
N ILE A 10 4.10 -2.51 -11.65
CA ILE A 10 5.08 -2.27 -10.59
C ILE A 10 5.23 -0.77 -10.34
N VAL A 11 5.50 0.03 -11.38
CA VAL A 11 5.67 1.48 -11.23
C VAL A 11 4.38 2.13 -10.71
N SER A 12 3.20 1.70 -11.17
CA SER A 12 1.91 2.22 -10.70
C SER A 12 1.64 1.89 -9.23
N VAL A 13 1.99 0.68 -8.78
CA VAL A 13 1.87 0.29 -7.37
C VAL A 13 2.84 1.09 -6.51
N ILE A 14 4.09 1.27 -6.93
CA ILE A 14 5.06 2.08 -6.20
C ILE A 14 4.57 3.52 -6.09
N ALA A 15 4.17 4.14 -7.21
CA ALA A 15 3.73 5.53 -7.24
C ALA A 15 2.48 5.77 -6.37
N SER A 16 1.48 4.88 -6.44
CA SER A 16 0.27 4.98 -5.62
C SER A 16 0.55 4.76 -4.13
N SER A 17 1.43 3.80 -3.79
CA SER A 17 1.81 3.51 -2.39
C SER A 17 2.61 4.67 -1.78
N VAL A 18 3.59 5.20 -2.53
CA VAL A 18 4.39 6.38 -2.13
C VAL A 18 3.49 7.59 -1.94
N LEU A 19 2.59 7.85 -2.87
CA LEU A 19 1.66 8.98 -2.78
C LEU A 19 0.75 8.85 -1.55
N GLY A 20 0.17 7.67 -1.32
CA GLY A 20 -0.65 7.41 -0.14
C GLY A 20 0.13 7.57 1.16
N ALA A 21 1.33 6.99 1.25
CA ALA A 21 2.15 7.10 2.45
C ALA A 21 2.61 8.54 2.72
N ALA A 22 3.01 9.28 1.68
CA ALA A 22 3.36 10.69 1.81
C ALA A 22 2.19 11.51 2.35
N LEU A 23 1.01 11.39 1.73
CA LEU A 23 -0.15 12.22 2.06
C LEU A 23 -0.78 11.87 3.42
N PHE A 24 -0.85 10.59 3.77
CA PHE A 24 -1.60 10.14 4.95
C PHE A 24 -0.72 9.83 6.17
N ILE A 25 0.60 9.70 5.99
CA ILE A 25 1.54 9.37 7.08
C ILE A 25 2.68 10.39 7.13
N GLY A 26 3.46 10.50 6.05
CA GLY A 26 4.70 11.28 5.99
C GLY A 26 4.47 12.75 6.31
N ILE A 27 3.64 13.45 5.52
CA ILE A 27 3.37 14.88 5.67
C ILE A 27 2.67 15.20 7.01
N PRO A 28 1.57 14.50 7.40
CA PRO A 28 0.89 14.79 8.65
C PRO A 28 1.80 14.63 9.88
N LEU A 29 2.62 13.58 9.93
CA LEU A 29 3.53 13.36 11.05
C LEU A 29 4.74 14.30 11.01
N SER A 30 5.22 14.66 9.82
CA SER A 30 6.31 15.61 9.65
C SER A 30 5.98 17.02 10.13
N SER A 31 4.70 17.40 10.14
CA SER A 31 4.26 18.71 10.67
C SER A 31 4.63 18.94 12.14
N ARG A 32 4.94 17.87 12.88
CA ARG A 32 5.39 17.93 14.29
C ARG A 32 6.91 18.07 14.44
N ILE A 33 7.65 18.03 13.35
CA ILE A 33 9.11 18.11 13.33
C ILE A 33 9.50 19.59 13.14
N GLY A 34 10.28 20.14 14.06
CA GLY A 34 10.66 21.56 14.06
C GLY A 34 11.64 21.98 12.95
N SER A 35 12.17 21.03 12.18
CA SER A 35 13.12 21.28 11.08
C SER A 35 12.65 20.68 9.78
N PHE A 36 12.66 21.50 8.71
CA PHE A 36 12.28 21.07 7.36
C PHE A 36 13.16 19.93 6.82
N SER A 37 14.47 19.94 7.11
CA SER A 37 15.38 18.90 6.63
C SER A 37 15.06 17.54 7.28
N GLN A 38 14.76 17.53 8.58
CA GLN A 38 14.35 16.32 9.30
C GLN A 38 12.98 15.81 8.83
N ALA A 39 12.03 16.72 8.57
CA ALA A 39 10.73 16.40 7.99
C ALA A 39 10.84 15.74 6.61
N ALA A 40 11.72 16.27 5.75
CA ALA A 40 11.98 15.70 4.44
C ALA A 40 12.61 14.29 4.54
N ILE A 41 13.58 14.10 5.44
CA ILE A 41 14.21 12.78 5.67
C ILE A 41 13.20 11.77 6.22
N PHE A 42 12.36 12.18 7.17
CA PHE A 42 11.33 11.30 7.72
C PHE A 42 10.31 10.91 6.63
N THR A 43 9.81 11.88 5.87
CA THR A 43 8.86 11.61 4.79
C THR A 43 9.46 10.72 3.71
N SER A 44 10.73 10.94 3.33
CA SER A 44 11.40 10.09 2.34
C SER A 44 11.57 8.65 2.82
N LEU A 45 11.88 8.44 4.10
CA LEU A 45 11.94 7.11 4.72
C LEU A 45 10.58 6.41 4.69
N VAL A 46 9.51 7.11 5.07
CA VAL A 46 8.13 6.60 5.01
C VAL A 46 7.77 6.19 3.58
N CYS A 47 8.10 7.02 2.59
CA CYS A 47 7.89 6.71 1.18
C CYS A 47 8.68 5.47 0.73
N ALA A 48 9.94 5.34 1.15
CA ALA A 48 10.77 4.18 0.82
C ALA A 48 10.19 2.87 1.38
N ILE A 49 9.76 2.88 2.65
CA ILE A 49 9.10 1.73 3.28
C ILE A 49 7.80 1.38 2.53
N ALA A 50 7.00 2.38 2.20
CA ALA A 50 5.76 2.17 1.47
C ALA A 50 5.99 1.60 0.06
N ALA A 51 7.05 2.02 -0.63
CA ALA A 51 7.43 1.45 -1.92
C ALA A 51 7.77 -0.05 -1.79
N VAL A 52 8.56 -0.43 -0.77
CA VAL A 52 8.93 -1.83 -0.51
C VAL A 52 7.71 -2.67 -0.15
N LEU A 53 6.86 -2.19 0.77
CA LEU A 53 5.63 -2.89 1.15
C LEU A 53 4.65 -2.99 -0.03
N GLY A 54 4.57 -1.95 -0.86
CA GLY A 54 3.79 -1.96 -2.11
C GLY A 54 4.29 -3.01 -3.09
N LEU A 55 5.60 -3.19 -3.22
CA LEU A 55 6.19 -4.27 -4.04
C LEU A 55 5.82 -5.66 -3.49
N ILE A 56 5.94 -5.86 -2.17
CA ILE A 56 5.73 -7.17 -1.55
C ILE A 56 4.24 -7.56 -1.55
N PHE A 57 3.33 -6.64 -1.22
CA PHE A 57 1.91 -6.94 -1.03
C PHE A 57 1.03 -6.39 -2.16
N GLY A 58 1.33 -5.20 -2.64
CA GLY A 58 0.52 -4.52 -3.66
C GLY A 58 0.65 -5.13 -5.05
N VAL A 59 1.86 -5.43 -5.52
CA VAL A 59 2.06 -6.01 -6.87
C VAL A 59 1.41 -7.40 -6.99
N PRO A 60 1.63 -8.35 -6.06
CA PRO A 60 0.91 -9.62 -6.09
C PRO A 60 -0.60 -9.44 -5.95
N GLY A 61 -1.04 -8.50 -5.11
CA GLY A 61 -2.45 -8.16 -4.94
C GLY A 61 -3.12 -7.73 -6.24
N VAL A 62 -2.51 -6.79 -6.98
CA VAL A 62 -2.99 -6.35 -8.30
C VAL A 62 -3.05 -7.52 -9.28
N MET A 63 -1.99 -8.33 -9.36
CA MET A 63 -1.95 -9.48 -10.27
C MET A 63 -3.05 -10.51 -9.98
N LEU A 64 -3.29 -10.79 -8.69
CA LEU A 64 -4.31 -11.72 -8.24
C LEU A 64 -5.70 -11.19 -8.59
N VAL A 65 -5.95 -9.92 -8.32
CA VAL A 65 -7.24 -9.28 -8.56
C VAL A 65 -7.56 -9.16 -10.05
N ASP A 66 -6.56 -8.84 -10.89
CA ASP A 66 -6.72 -8.86 -12.34
C ASP A 66 -7.07 -10.26 -12.87
N LYS A 67 -6.50 -11.31 -12.27
CA LYS A 67 -6.77 -12.69 -12.65
C LYS A 67 -8.16 -13.16 -12.24
N PHE A 68 -8.58 -12.87 -11.01
CA PHE A 68 -9.81 -13.43 -10.43
C PHE A 68 -11.05 -12.55 -10.61
N LEU A 69 -10.89 -11.24 -10.79
CA LEU A 69 -12.01 -10.29 -10.88
C LEU A 69 -11.92 -9.39 -12.14
N PRO A 70 -11.65 -9.93 -13.34
CA PRO A 70 -11.33 -9.11 -14.52
C PRO A 70 -12.44 -8.16 -14.97
N ARG A 71 -13.71 -8.44 -14.63
CA ARG A 71 -14.87 -7.63 -15.03
C ARG A 71 -15.26 -6.56 -14.00
N PHE A 72 -14.72 -6.62 -12.79
CA PHE A 72 -15.07 -5.65 -11.75
C PHE A 72 -14.15 -4.43 -11.86
N LYS A 73 -14.73 -3.26 -12.16
CA LYS A 73 -13.96 -2.04 -12.42
C LYS A 73 -13.27 -1.53 -11.15
N ALA A 74 -13.96 -1.50 -10.01
CA ALA A 74 -13.41 -1.02 -8.74
C ALA A 74 -12.56 -2.06 -7.98
N ARG A 75 -12.14 -3.15 -8.64
CA ARG A 75 -11.44 -4.28 -8.02
C ARG A 75 -10.17 -3.88 -7.27
N HIS A 76 -9.42 -2.92 -7.81
CA HIS A 76 -8.19 -2.43 -7.18
C HIS A 76 -8.47 -1.59 -5.92
N VAL A 77 -9.56 -0.81 -5.91
CA VAL A 77 -9.98 -0.03 -4.75
C VAL A 77 -10.42 -0.95 -3.62
N VAL A 78 -11.18 -2.00 -3.93
CA VAL A 78 -11.70 -2.93 -2.92
C VAL A 78 -10.62 -3.88 -2.39
N ALA A 79 -9.65 -4.25 -3.21
CA ALA A 79 -8.59 -5.18 -2.80
C ALA A 79 -7.39 -4.50 -2.11
N ALA A 80 -7.12 -3.22 -2.39
CA ALA A 80 -6.01 -2.49 -1.79
C ALA A 80 -6.08 -2.41 -0.24
N PRO A 81 -7.26 -2.28 0.41
CA PRO A 81 -7.39 -2.37 1.87
C PRO A 81 -6.85 -3.67 2.46
N ILE A 82 -7.07 -4.80 1.80
CA ILE A 82 -6.56 -6.10 2.24
C ILE A 82 -5.03 -6.10 2.16
N CYS A 83 -4.48 -5.58 1.06
CA CYS A 83 -3.03 -5.47 0.88
C CYS A 83 -2.40 -4.53 1.92
N ALA A 84 -3.07 -3.43 2.26
CA ALA A 84 -2.62 -2.48 3.27
C ALA A 84 -2.65 -3.09 4.68
N LEU A 85 -3.68 -3.87 5.02
CA LEU A 85 -3.74 -4.60 6.28
C LEU A 85 -2.63 -5.64 6.39
N LEU A 86 -2.36 -6.39 5.31
CA LEU A 86 -1.27 -7.38 5.28
C LEU A 86 0.10 -6.69 5.42
N ALA A 87 0.30 -5.57 4.71
CA ALA A 87 1.52 -4.78 4.81
C ALA A 87 1.74 -4.24 6.23
N TRP A 88 0.68 -3.74 6.87
CA TRP A 88 0.74 -3.30 8.26
C TRP A 88 1.01 -4.45 9.23
N LEU A 89 0.33 -5.58 9.10
CA LEU A 89 0.60 -6.77 9.93
C LEU A 89 2.04 -7.25 9.76
N ALA A 90 2.57 -7.24 8.54
CA ALA A 90 3.97 -7.56 8.29
C ALA A 90 4.92 -6.57 8.96
N PHE A 91 4.60 -5.28 8.92
CA PHE A 91 5.36 -4.24 9.60
C PHE A 91 5.35 -4.40 11.13
N GLU A 92 4.24 -4.85 11.71
CA GLU A 92 4.13 -5.20 13.13
C GLU A 92 4.77 -6.54 13.50
N GLY A 93 5.37 -7.22 12.53
CA GLY A 93 6.07 -8.49 12.75
C GLY A 93 5.13 -9.68 12.95
N ALA A 94 3.90 -9.63 12.43
CA ALA A 94 2.93 -10.74 12.49
C ALA A 94 3.45 -12.05 11.85
N PHE A 95 4.49 -11.97 11.02
CA PHE A 95 5.12 -13.12 10.35
C PHE A 95 6.54 -13.42 10.90
N SER A 96 6.94 -12.81 12.00
CA SER A 96 8.24 -13.03 12.64
C SER A 96 8.21 -14.21 13.64
N PRO A 97 9.36 -14.83 13.97
CA PRO A 97 9.42 -15.85 15.01
C PRO A 97 8.87 -15.34 16.35
N GLY A 98 7.93 -16.09 16.94
CA GLY A 98 7.24 -15.69 18.18
C GLY A 98 6.04 -14.76 17.99
N ALA A 99 5.67 -14.42 16.75
CA ALA A 99 4.49 -13.62 16.45
C ALA A 99 3.18 -14.26 16.93
N TRP A 100 3.14 -15.59 17.01
CA TRP A 100 1.97 -16.30 17.54
C TRP A 100 1.56 -15.76 18.91
N ILE A 101 2.52 -15.66 19.83
CA ILE A 101 2.27 -15.22 21.20
C ILE A 101 2.12 -13.70 21.29
N LYS A 102 2.96 -12.97 20.55
CA LYS A 102 3.04 -11.50 20.64
C LYS A 102 1.90 -10.77 19.91
N VAL A 103 1.42 -11.35 18.81
CA VAL A 103 0.46 -10.73 17.90
C VAL A 103 -0.82 -11.55 17.85
N TRP A 104 -0.75 -12.81 17.40
CA TRP A 104 -1.95 -13.57 17.06
C TRP A 104 -2.82 -13.97 18.25
N THR A 105 -2.22 -14.39 19.37
CA THR A 105 -2.97 -14.77 20.58
C THR A 105 -3.08 -13.64 21.60
N SER A 106 -2.55 -12.46 21.31
CA SER A 106 -2.51 -11.34 22.27
C SER A 106 -3.83 -10.56 22.26
N PRO A 107 -4.63 -10.60 23.34
CA PRO A 107 -5.88 -9.84 23.39
C PRO A 107 -5.61 -8.33 23.45
N SER A 108 -4.53 -7.90 24.09
CA SER A 108 -4.15 -6.49 24.15
C SER A 108 -3.80 -5.94 22.76
N PHE A 109 -3.18 -6.76 21.91
CA PHE A 109 -2.94 -6.42 20.51
C PHE A 109 -4.28 -6.25 19.77
N TRP A 110 -5.14 -7.28 19.74
CA TRP A 110 -6.34 -7.26 18.91
C TRP A 110 -7.46 -6.34 19.39
N PHE A 111 -7.64 -6.17 20.70
CA PHE A 111 -8.74 -5.38 21.26
C PHE A 111 -8.32 -3.97 21.68
N GLY A 112 -7.08 -3.79 22.15
CA GLY A 112 -6.58 -2.48 22.58
C GLY A 112 -5.93 -1.69 21.45
N TRP A 113 -5.06 -2.34 20.68
CA TRP A 113 -4.06 -1.64 19.87
C TRP A 113 -4.33 -1.71 18.36
N ALA A 114 -4.86 -2.83 17.87
CA ALA A 114 -5.12 -3.13 16.46
C ALA A 114 -6.33 -2.39 15.86
N PRO A 115 -7.50 -2.23 16.52
CA PRO A 115 -8.72 -1.80 15.84
C PRO A 115 -8.60 -0.41 15.21
N ARG A 116 -8.02 0.54 15.96
CA ARG A 116 -7.80 1.91 15.47
C ARG A 116 -6.85 1.93 14.26
N ARG A 117 -5.77 1.16 14.31
CA ARG A 117 -4.77 1.11 13.24
C ARG A 117 -5.30 0.38 12.01
N ALA A 118 -6.00 -0.73 12.20
CA ALA A 118 -6.69 -1.43 11.13
C ALA A 118 -7.67 -0.48 10.40
N GLY A 119 -8.45 0.32 11.15
CA GLY A 119 -9.33 1.34 10.57
C GLY A 119 -8.57 2.37 9.71
N ILE A 120 -7.44 2.88 10.20
CA ILE A 120 -6.59 3.81 9.43
C ILE A 120 -6.02 3.12 8.18
N MET A 121 -5.54 1.89 8.29
CA MET A 121 -4.96 1.14 7.18
C MET A 121 -5.99 0.77 6.11
N LEU A 122 -7.23 0.49 6.51
CA LEU A 122 -8.35 0.31 5.58
C LEU A 122 -8.60 1.59 4.78
N PHE A 123 -8.66 2.74 5.45
CA PHE A 123 -8.84 4.04 4.79
C PHE A 123 -7.69 4.36 3.83
N ILE A 124 -6.44 4.19 4.28
CA ILE A 124 -5.25 4.39 3.44
C ILE A 124 -5.28 3.44 2.25
N GLY A 125 -5.62 2.16 2.46
CA GLY A 125 -5.73 1.18 1.39
C GLY A 125 -6.78 1.55 0.34
N LEU A 126 -7.96 2.04 0.75
CA LEU A 126 -8.97 2.55 -0.18
C LEU A 126 -8.43 3.71 -1.02
N ALA A 127 -7.77 4.68 -0.38
CA ALA A 127 -7.20 5.84 -1.06
C ALA A 127 -6.07 5.44 -2.02
N VAL A 128 -5.17 4.55 -1.61
CA VAL A 128 -4.09 4.02 -2.44
C VAL A 128 -4.65 3.25 -3.64
N GLY A 129 -5.69 2.43 -3.44
CA GLY A 129 -6.37 1.74 -4.55
C GLY A 129 -7.01 2.71 -5.54
N ALA A 130 -7.57 3.83 -5.07
CA ALA A 130 -8.10 4.88 -5.92
C ALA A 130 -6.99 5.60 -6.70
N PHE A 131 -5.87 5.92 -6.03
CA PHE A 131 -4.69 6.47 -6.70
C PHE A 131 -4.14 5.51 -7.76
N TYR A 132 -4.09 4.21 -7.48
CA TYR A 132 -3.68 3.20 -8.44
C TYR A 132 -4.57 3.23 -9.69
N MET A 133 -5.89 3.26 -9.54
CA MET A 133 -6.81 3.33 -10.70
C MET A 133 -6.61 4.59 -11.55
N LEU A 134 -6.20 5.71 -10.95
CA LEU A 134 -5.90 6.95 -11.67
C LEU A 134 -4.52 6.94 -12.34
N ILE A 135 -3.54 6.30 -11.71
CA ILE A 135 -2.14 6.27 -12.14
C ILE A 135 -1.91 5.20 -13.21
N TRP A 136 -2.48 4.01 -13.04
CA TRP A 136 -2.29 2.85 -13.91
C TRP A 136 -2.52 3.14 -15.40
N PRO A 137 -3.64 3.75 -15.83
CA PRO A 137 -3.88 4.04 -17.24
C PRO A 137 -2.92 5.09 -17.82
N ARG A 138 -2.39 5.99 -16.97
CA ARG A 138 -1.44 7.02 -17.39
C ARG A 138 -0.07 6.41 -17.65
N ILE A 139 0.41 5.60 -16.70
CA ILE A 139 1.69 4.88 -16.84
C ILE A 139 1.62 3.86 -17.97
N GLY A 140 0.51 3.11 -18.08
CA GLY A 140 0.29 2.18 -19.17
C GLY A 140 0.39 2.85 -20.55
N ARG A 141 -0.24 4.02 -20.73
CA ARG A 141 -0.10 4.81 -21.97
C ARG A 141 1.33 5.25 -22.25
N MET A 142 2.05 5.75 -21.24
CA MET A 142 3.46 6.14 -21.39
C MET A 142 4.34 4.96 -21.80
N MET A 143 4.05 3.76 -21.27
CA MET A 143 4.79 2.53 -21.57
C MET A 143 4.25 1.76 -22.79
N LYS A 144 3.30 2.34 -23.54
CA LYS A 144 2.63 1.73 -24.71
C LYS A 144 2.00 0.36 -24.40
N VAL A 145 1.38 0.25 -23.22
CA VAL A 145 0.64 -0.92 -22.73
C VAL A 145 -0.86 -0.66 -22.87
N ASN A 146 -1.60 -1.63 -23.40
CA ASN A 146 -3.05 -1.53 -23.47
C ASN A 146 -3.66 -1.76 -22.07
N THR A 147 -4.33 -0.74 -21.53
CA THR A 147 -4.90 -0.77 -20.18
C THR A 147 -6.41 -0.94 -20.28
N ALA A 148 -6.86 -2.19 -20.42
CA ALA A 148 -8.28 -2.49 -20.35
C ALA A 148 -8.76 -2.30 -18.89
N LEU A 149 -9.45 -1.19 -18.63
CA LEU A 149 -10.16 -0.92 -17.38
C LEU A 149 -11.58 -1.49 -17.40
#